data_AF-A0A9W9RJT4-F1
#
_entry.id   AF-A0A9W9RJT4-F1
#
_cell.length_a   1.000
_cell.length_b   1.000
_cell.length_c   1.000
_cell.angle_alpha   90.00
_cell.angle_beta   90.00
_cell.angle_gamma   90.00
#
_symmetry.space_group_name_H-M   'P 1'
#
loop_
_entity.id
_entity.type
_entity.pdbx_description
1 polymer ?
#
loop_
_entity_poly.entity_id
_entity_poly.type
_entity_poly.pdbx_seq_one_letter_code
_entity_poly.pdbx_strand_id
1 'polypeptide(L)'
;MTRYQTHAPPPVDSPSKQLMLDLARDLEQVRIFDEDLRKVHAYERKSYYENLDKVDRDREAIHTAALDEVEAARTRVREEAVTTLNDHIRAEEEKRLQEEAALRKEKERVEREKAEKERVQREAAARAEAERKANEEAAQKAKQEAEAKAAEAERARKAALDEKLRKEREQADATKRKEAEEAQKAKQEAEQLAQTKEQKSIGAVSLSPEDIQIHQRYLELHKTLKEMRKWLTGMAKGEPALKKAMGDMRRSIKKSVGQLRSGTGANKNQINQIKADLQNALSFTQPEVDIAKFIAFPPQELTTSENKAPAMLIYGLNVFSKSMISSLLAEAAIKQTHAEPIGIIAAQIFSFDIFTYKGLHMSDILWAKYRVVCPALWGFTGNDKTEGGRRALGWWRSPDTDTWISEQNHMDRMTALGAGYAAITLRNFGKTTRQNPFPNTLFWATMSKILAIPPAELQETQIALLAALLRSSGERILGFFGQFGLALMHHAIIELPRQIERESMALTQLSTLKELYMREKNILI
;
A
#
# COMPACT_ATOMS: atom_id res chain seq x y z
N MET A 1 132.56 31.10 -11.34
CA MET A 1 132.34 32.09 -10.25
C MET A 1 130.88 32.49 -10.25
N THR A 2 130.32 32.58 -9.04
CA THR A 2 129.08 33.29 -8.65
C THR A 2 127.72 32.72 -9.07
N ARG A 3 127.04 32.13 -8.06
CA ARG A 3 125.61 31.83 -8.00
C ARG A 3 124.81 33.15 -7.93
N TYR A 4 123.64 33.20 -8.57
CA TYR A 4 122.54 34.05 -8.13
C TYR A 4 121.27 33.21 -8.00
N GLN A 5 120.70 33.28 -6.80
CA GLN A 5 119.44 32.69 -6.39
C GLN A 5 118.27 33.34 -7.14
N THR A 6 117.37 32.53 -7.68
CA THR A 6 115.97 32.91 -7.86
C THR A 6 115.16 32.20 -6.77
N HIS A 7 114.55 33.01 -5.91
CA HIS A 7 113.70 32.57 -4.81
C HIS A 7 112.47 31.81 -5.33
N ALA A 8 112.36 30.53 -4.96
CA ALA A 8 111.12 29.78 -5.02
C ALA A 8 110.17 30.26 -3.90
N PRO A 9 108.86 30.44 -4.15
CA PRO A 9 107.88 30.59 -3.08
C PRO A 9 107.77 29.27 -2.28
N PRO A 10 107.49 29.34 -0.96
CA PRO A 10 107.67 28.21 -0.05
C PRO A 10 106.60 27.11 -0.23
N PRO A 11 106.94 25.84 0.04
CA PRO A 11 106.02 24.71 -0.02
C PRO A 11 105.18 24.66 1.26
N VAL A 12 103.85 24.73 1.13
CA VAL A 12 102.91 24.47 2.23
C VAL A 12 101.61 23.92 1.67
N ASP A 13 101.63 22.66 1.23
CA ASP A 13 100.43 21.83 1.24
C ASP A 13 100.40 21.05 2.55
N SER A 14 99.71 21.62 3.53
CA SER A 14 99.34 20.91 4.75
C SER A 14 98.38 19.77 4.38
N PRO A 15 98.54 18.54 4.94
CA PRO A 15 97.58 17.45 4.78
C PRO A 15 96.12 17.86 5.06
N SER A 16 95.92 18.84 5.94
CA SER A 16 94.61 19.40 6.26
C SER A 16 93.96 20.15 5.08
N LYS A 17 94.74 20.80 4.21
CA LYS A 17 94.22 21.46 2.99
C LYS A 17 93.78 20.44 1.94
N GLN A 18 94.55 19.36 1.78
CA GLN A 18 94.21 18.25 0.89
C GLN A 18 92.88 17.60 1.32
N LEU A 19 92.73 17.31 2.61
CA LEU A 19 91.49 16.79 3.21
C LEU A 19 90.29 17.71 2.98
N MET A 20 90.47 19.03 3.07
CA MET A 20 89.40 20.00 2.80
C MET A 20 89.00 20.04 1.32
N LEU A 21 89.96 19.86 0.40
CA LEU A 21 89.68 19.77 -1.05
C LEU A 21 88.98 18.46 -1.41
N ASP A 22 89.39 17.34 -0.82
CA ASP A 22 88.73 16.04 -1.03
C ASP A 22 87.32 16.04 -0.44
N LEU A 23 87.12 16.60 0.77
CA LEU A 23 85.79 16.79 1.36
C LEU A 23 84.89 17.70 0.49
N ALA A 24 85.44 18.78 -0.08
CA ALA A 24 84.69 19.64 -0.99
C ALA A 24 84.25 18.91 -2.26
N ARG A 25 85.12 18.04 -2.81
CA ARG A 25 84.81 17.21 -3.98
C ARG A 25 83.75 16.15 -3.65
N ASP A 26 83.84 15.51 -2.49
CA ASP A 26 82.85 14.53 -2.05
C ASP A 26 81.48 15.18 -1.82
N LEU A 27 81.43 16.37 -1.21
CA LEU A 27 80.19 17.14 -1.05
C LEU A 27 79.59 17.57 -2.39
N GLU A 28 80.43 17.89 -3.39
CA GLU A 28 79.98 18.21 -4.74
C GLU A 28 79.40 16.98 -5.46
N GLN A 29 80.02 15.80 -5.31
CA GLN A 29 79.48 14.54 -5.82
C GLN A 29 78.13 14.18 -5.19
N VAL A 30 78.00 14.38 -3.87
CA VAL A 30 76.72 14.18 -3.15
C VAL A 30 75.65 15.15 -3.67
N ARG A 31 76.01 16.41 -3.97
CA ARG A 31 75.07 17.38 -4.55
C ARG A 31 74.60 16.96 -5.94
N ILE A 32 75.51 16.50 -6.80
CA ILE A 32 75.17 16.02 -8.15
C ILE A 32 74.26 14.78 -8.04
N PHE A 33 74.58 13.85 -7.14
CA PHE A 33 73.73 12.67 -6.91
C PHE A 33 72.33 13.06 -6.41
N ASP A 34 72.20 14.03 -5.50
CA ASP A 34 70.89 14.52 -5.04
C ASP A 34 70.12 15.22 -6.17
N GLU A 35 70.79 15.98 -7.03
CA GLU A 35 70.18 16.61 -8.21
C GLU A 35 69.66 15.55 -9.22
N ASP A 36 70.41 14.49 -9.47
CA ASP A 36 70.00 13.41 -10.37
C ASP A 36 68.89 12.56 -9.76
N LEU A 37 68.94 12.29 -8.45
CA LEU A 37 67.87 11.60 -7.73
C LEU A 37 66.55 12.39 -7.80
N ARG A 38 66.61 13.72 -7.67
CA ARG A 38 65.44 14.60 -7.86
C ARG A 38 64.87 14.51 -9.28
N LYS A 39 65.71 14.43 -10.31
CA LYS A 39 65.26 14.26 -11.71
C LYS A 39 64.59 12.91 -11.92
N VAL A 40 65.15 11.83 -11.38
CA VAL A 40 64.57 10.49 -11.43
C VAL A 40 63.19 10.49 -10.76
N HIS A 41 63.06 11.02 -9.55
CA HIS A 41 61.76 11.13 -8.88
C HIS A 41 60.76 12.03 -9.60
N ALA A 42 61.21 13.07 -10.31
CA ALA A 42 60.33 13.88 -11.15
C ALA A 42 59.82 13.07 -12.37
N TYR A 43 60.70 12.31 -13.01
CA TYR A 43 60.35 11.43 -14.12
C TYR A 43 59.42 10.29 -13.71
N GLU A 44 59.70 9.61 -12.59
CA GLU A 44 58.85 8.56 -12.02
C GLU A 44 57.46 9.08 -11.70
N ARG A 45 57.36 10.26 -11.06
CA ARG A 45 56.06 10.90 -10.80
C ARG A 45 55.32 11.21 -12.08
N LYS A 46 56.00 11.80 -13.08
CA LYS A 46 55.38 12.12 -14.37
C LYS A 46 54.86 10.85 -15.07
N SER A 47 55.68 9.81 -15.17
CA SER A 47 55.31 8.52 -15.75
C SER A 47 54.16 7.84 -15.00
N TYR A 48 54.14 7.95 -13.67
CA TYR A 48 53.05 7.43 -12.85
C TYR A 48 51.71 8.12 -13.17
N TYR A 49 51.68 9.47 -13.24
CA TYR A 49 50.47 10.21 -13.58
C TYR A 49 50.03 9.96 -15.03
N GLU A 50 50.95 9.91 -15.99
CA GLU A 50 50.62 9.60 -17.38
C GLU A 50 50.00 8.21 -17.54
N ASN A 51 50.50 7.22 -16.78
CA ASN A 51 49.90 5.89 -16.74
C ASN A 51 48.50 5.89 -16.10
N LEU A 52 48.30 6.68 -15.04
CA LEU A 52 47.00 6.81 -14.39
C LEU A 52 45.97 7.43 -15.35
N ASP A 53 46.34 8.53 -16.02
CA ASP A 53 45.50 9.20 -17.02
C ASP A 53 45.17 8.30 -18.21
N LYS A 54 46.07 7.37 -18.58
CA LYS A 54 45.82 6.38 -19.61
C LYS A 54 44.78 5.35 -19.14
N VAL A 55 44.94 4.81 -17.93
CA VAL A 55 44.00 3.84 -17.36
C VAL A 55 42.61 4.45 -17.19
N ASP A 56 42.53 5.71 -16.76
CA ASP A 56 41.25 6.39 -16.60
C ASP A 56 40.56 6.63 -17.94
N ARG A 57 41.29 7.06 -18.98
CA ARG A 57 40.73 7.16 -20.34
C ARG A 57 40.25 5.82 -20.90
N ASP A 58 41.01 4.74 -20.70
CA ASP A 58 40.61 3.41 -21.15
C ASP A 58 39.33 2.94 -20.43
N ARG A 59 39.19 3.23 -19.13
CA ARG A 59 37.98 2.93 -18.36
C ARG A 59 36.78 3.78 -18.78
N GLU A 60 36.99 5.07 -19.02
CA GLU A 60 35.95 5.97 -19.53
C GLU A 60 35.45 5.52 -20.89
N ALA A 61 36.35 5.08 -21.78
CA ALA A 61 35.97 4.54 -23.08
C ALA A 61 35.09 3.28 -22.96
N ILE A 62 35.43 2.36 -22.05
CA ILE A 62 34.62 1.17 -21.77
C ILE A 62 33.25 1.55 -21.20
N HIS A 63 33.21 2.49 -20.25
CA HIS A 63 31.96 2.93 -19.65
C HIS A 63 31.05 3.64 -20.67
N THR A 64 31.64 4.47 -21.53
CA THR A 64 30.90 5.18 -22.59
C THR A 64 30.34 4.18 -23.59
N ALA A 65 31.13 3.20 -24.03
CA ALA A 65 30.63 2.14 -24.92
C ALA A 65 29.49 1.33 -24.29
N ALA A 66 29.58 1.02 -22.99
CA ALA A 66 28.50 0.34 -22.28
C ALA A 66 27.22 1.20 -22.18
N LEU A 67 27.34 2.51 -22.00
CA LEU A 67 26.19 3.42 -22.02
C LEU A 67 25.54 3.47 -23.41
N ASP A 68 26.33 3.53 -24.47
CA ASP A 68 25.85 3.55 -25.85
C ASP A 68 25.09 2.24 -26.20
N GLU A 69 25.60 1.09 -25.75
CA GLU A 69 24.93 -0.21 -25.91
C GLU A 69 23.57 -0.25 -25.19
N VAL A 70 23.51 0.30 -23.97
CA VAL A 70 22.26 0.40 -23.19
C VAL A 70 21.26 1.35 -23.86
N GLU A 71 21.73 2.47 -24.40
CA GLU A 71 20.88 3.41 -25.14
C GLU A 71 20.31 2.80 -26.43
N ALA A 72 21.14 2.05 -27.16
CA ALA A 72 20.70 1.30 -28.34
C ALA A 72 19.65 0.24 -27.98
N ALA A 73 19.87 -0.52 -26.90
CA ALA A 73 18.90 -1.52 -26.42
C ALA A 73 17.57 -0.86 -25.99
N ARG A 74 17.64 0.25 -25.25
CA ARG A 74 16.45 1.02 -24.84
C ARG A 74 15.66 1.54 -26.04
N THR A 75 16.36 1.98 -27.09
CA THR A 75 15.73 2.48 -28.32
C THR A 75 14.98 1.36 -29.04
N ARG A 76 15.58 0.18 -29.17
CA ARG A 76 14.91 -1.00 -29.75
C ARG A 76 13.66 -1.40 -28.98
N VAL A 77 13.76 -1.51 -27.65
CA VAL A 77 12.60 -1.83 -26.79
C VAL A 77 11.49 -0.79 -26.93
N ARG A 78 11.86 0.49 -27.06
CA ARG A 78 10.88 1.56 -27.28
C ARG A 78 10.19 1.43 -28.63
N GLU A 79 10.92 1.13 -29.69
CA GLU A 79 10.35 0.90 -31.03
C GLU A 79 9.41 -0.30 -31.03
N GLU A 80 9.80 -1.42 -30.43
CA GLU A 80 8.96 -2.61 -30.24
C GLU A 80 7.70 -2.34 -29.42
N ALA A 81 7.80 -1.51 -28.38
CA ALA A 81 6.65 -1.11 -27.59
C ALA A 81 5.68 -0.23 -28.40
N VAL A 82 6.21 0.67 -29.23
CA VAL A 82 5.40 1.54 -30.10
C VAL A 82 4.70 0.73 -31.18
N THR A 83 5.37 -0.24 -31.81
CA THR A 83 4.73 -1.12 -32.80
C THR A 83 3.62 -1.94 -32.17
N THR A 84 3.88 -2.56 -31.02
CA THR A 84 2.88 -3.35 -30.27
C THR A 84 1.66 -2.50 -29.88
N LEU A 85 1.88 -1.26 -29.43
CA LEU A 85 0.79 -0.34 -29.09
C LEU A 85 -0.05 0.02 -30.32
N ASN A 86 0.59 0.32 -31.45
CA ASN A 86 -0.11 0.63 -32.70
C ASN A 86 -0.94 -0.55 -33.19
N ASP A 87 -0.44 -1.79 -33.06
CA ASP A 87 -1.18 -3.00 -33.42
C ASP A 87 -2.38 -3.21 -32.49
N HIS A 88 -2.24 -2.94 -31.18
CA HIS A 88 -3.36 -2.98 -30.25
C HIS A 88 -4.43 -1.94 -30.60
N ILE A 89 -4.03 -0.70 -30.93
CA ILE A 89 -4.97 0.37 -31.32
C ILE A 89 -5.76 -0.05 -32.57
N ARG A 90 -5.09 -0.63 -33.58
CA ARG A 90 -5.77 -1.13 -34.78
C ARG A 90 -6.77 -2.25 -34.46
N ALA A 91 -6.38 -3.21 -33.61
CA ALA A 91 -7.27 -4.29 -33.21
C ALA A 91 -8.49 -3.79 -32.41
N GLU A 92 -8.32 -2.75 -31.59
CA GLU A 92 -9.41 -2.13 -30.84
C GLU A 92 -10.37 -1.36 -31.76
N GLU A 93 -9.85 -0.62 -32.74
CA GLU A 93 -10.66 0.06 -33.76
C GLU A 93 -11.47 -0.94 -34.61
N GLU A 94 -10.87 -2.05 -35.01
CA GLU A 94 -11.57 -3.12 -35.73
C GLU A 94 -12.69 -3.75 -34.90
N LYS A 95 -12.44 -4.03 -33.61
CA LYS A 95 -13.49 -4.51 -32.69
C LYS A 95 -14.63 -3.52 -32.56
N ARG A 96 -14.31 -2.22 -32.42
CA ARG A 96 -15.33 -1.17 -32.28
C ARG A 96 -16.22 -1.08 -33.53
N LEU A 97 -15.63 -1.22 -34.72
CA LEU A 97 -16.38 -1.29 -35.98
C LEU A 97 -17.27 -2.55 -36.08
N GLN A 98 -16.78 -3.70 -35.61
CA GLN A 98 -17.56 -4.93 -35.56
C GLN A 98 -18.75 -4.84 -34.59
N GLU A 99 -18.55 -4.26 -33.41
CA GLU A 99 -19.61 -4.03 -32.43
C GLU A 99 -20.66 -3.05 -32.95
N GLU A 100 -20.25 -1.96 -33.61
CA GLU A 100 -21.19 -1.02 -34.23
C GLU A 100 -22.01 -1.68 -35.34
N ALA A 101 -21.37 -2.50 -36.18
CA ALA A 101 -22.05 -3.27 -37.22
C ALA A 101 -23.03 -4.31 -36.63
N ALA A 102 -22.67 -4.97 -35.53
CA ALA A 102 -23.55 -5.90 -34.83
C ALA A 102 -24.76 -5.19 -34.20
N LEU A 103 -24.54 -4.03 -33.58
CA LEU A 103 -25.62 -3.19 -33.04
C LEU A 103 -26.59 -2.70 -34.11
N ARG A 104 -26.09 -2.34 -35.31
CA ARG A 104 -26.94 -1.97 -36.44
C ARG A 104 -27.81 -3.14 -36.92
N LYS A 105 -27.23 -4.35 -37.05
CA LYS A 105 -27.97 -5.57 -37.41
C LYS A 105 -29.02 -5.94 -36.37
N GLU A 106 -28.71 -5.79 -35.08
CA GLU A 106 -29.65 -6.09 -33.99
C GLU A 106 -30.83 -5.11 -33.98
N LYS A 107 -30.57 -3.82 -34.17
CA LYS A 107 -31.62 -2.80 -34.31
C LYS A 107 -32.54 -3.10 -35.48
N GLU A 108 -31.99 -3.48 -36.63
CA GLU A 108 -32.78 -3.85 -37.81
C GLU A 108 -33.64 -5.10 -37.55
N ARG A 109 -33.13 -6.10 -36.83
CA ARG A 109 -33.90 -7.29 -36.43
C ARG A 109 -35.06 -6.93 -35.50
N VAL A 110 -34.80 -6.11 -34.48
CA VAL A 110 -35.82 -5.66 -33.52
C VAL A 110 -36.91 -4.82 -34.20
N GLU A 111 -36.56 -3.98 -35.18
CA GLU A 111 -37.55 -3.22 -35.96
C GLU A 111 -38.42 -4.14 -36.83
N ARG A 112 -37.84 -5.16 -37.48
CA ARG A 112 -38.61 -6.15 -38.26
C ARG A 112 -39.57 -6.95 -37.36
N GLU A 113 -39.12 -7.40 -36.20
CA GLU A 113 -39.98 -8.13 -35.24
C GLU A 113 -41.11 -7.25 -34.70
N LYS A 114 -40.86 -5.95 -34.44
CA LYS A 114 -41.90 -5.02 -34.01
C LYS A 114 -42.95 -4.81 -35.11
N ALA A 115 -42.52 -4.64 -36.36
CA ALA A 115 -43.42 -4.50 -37.49
C ALA A 115 -44.28 -5.76 -37.73
N GLU A 116 -43.70 -6.95 -37.55
CA GLU A 116 -44.44 -8.22 -37.67
C GLU A 116 -45.45 -8.40 -36.54
N LYS A 117 -45.06 -8.12 -35.28
CA LYS A 117 -45.97 -8.15 -34.12
C LYS A 117 -47.13 -7.17 -34.29
N GLU A 118 -46.88 -5.97 -34.82
CA GLU A 118 -47.93 -4.99 -35.07
C GLU A 118 -48.92 -5.46 -36.16
N ARG A 119 -48.44 -6.15 -37.20
CA ARG A 119 -49.31 -6.76 -38.22
C ARG A 119 -50.21 -7.86 -37.62
N VAL A 120 -49.65 -8.75 -36.82
CA VAL A 120 -50.40 -9.83 -36.15
C VAL A 120 -51.42 -9.26 -35.16
N GLN A 121 -51.09 -8.20 -34.42
CA GLN A 121 -52.02 -7.55 -33.50
C GLN A 121 -53.18 -6.88 -34.22
N ARG A 122 -52.94 -6.23 -35.36
CA ARG A 122 -54.02 -5.64 -36.18
C ARG A 122 -54.95 -6.70 -36.76
N GLU A 123 -54.40 -7.84 -37.19
CA GLU A 123 -55.21 -8.96 -37.70
C GLU A 123 -56.03 -9.64 -36.59
N ALA A 124 -55.45 -9.83 -35.39
CA ALA A 124 -56.17 -10.36 -34.24
C ALA A 124 -57.27 -9.41 -33.73
N ALA A 125 -57.03 -8.10 -33.73
CA ALA A 125 -58.02 -7.09 -33.36
C ALA A 125 -59.22 -7.09 -34.34
N ALA A 126 -58.97 -7.23 -35.64
CA ALA A 126 -60.03 -7.32 -36.65
C ALA A 126 -60.89 -8.59 -36.47
N ARG A 127 -60.28 -9.73 -36.12
CA ARG A 127 -61.02 -10.97 -35.82
C ARG A 127 -61.84 -10.85 -34.54
N ALA A 128 -61.30 -10.23 -33.49
CA ALA A 128 -62.01 -10.01 -32.23
C ALA A 128 -63.19 -9.04 -32.38
N GLU A 129 -63.11 -8.02 -33.24
CA GLU A 129 -64.23 -7.12 -33.51
C GLU A 129 -65.34 -7.81 -34.32
N ALA A 130 -64.99 -8.68 -35.27
CA ALA A 130 -65.95 -9.51 -36.00
C ALA A 130 -66.68 -10.50 -35.07
N GLU A 131 -65.96 -11.11 -34.12
CA GLU A 131 -66.53 -12.01 -33.13
C GLU A 131 -67.43 -11.28 -32.11
N ARG A 132 -67.08 -10.04 -31.72
CA ARG A 132 -67.94 -9.22 -30.85
C ARG A 132 -69.25 -8.84 -31.52
N LYS A 133 -69.25 -8.48 -32.81
CA LYS A 133 -70.49 -8.21 -33.56
C LYS A 133 -71.38 -9.44 -33.69
N ALA A 134 -70.79 -10.62 -33.92
CA ALA A 134 -71.55 -11.88 -33.95
C ALA A 134 -72.14 -12.26 -32.57
N ASN A 135 -71.41 -12.02 -31.49
CA ASN A 135 -71.86 -12.32 -30.12
C ASN A 135 -72.90 -11.32 -29.60
N GLU A 136 -72.87 -10.05 -30.03
CA GLU A 136 -73.89 -9.05 -29.68
C GLU A 136 -75.25 -9.33 -30.35
N GLU A 137 -75.24 -9.81 -31.60
CA GLU A 137 -76.47 -10.27 -32.30
C GLU A 137 -77.05 -11.56 -31.69
N ALA A 138 -76.21 -12.46 -31.17
CA ALA A 138 -76.65 -13.66 -30.46
C ALA A 138 -77.17 -13.35 -29.04
N ALA A 139 -76.56 -12.38 -28.35
CA ALA A 139 -76.96 -11.98 -26.99
C ALA A 139 -78.28 -11.20 -26.93
N GLN A 140 -78.65 -10.48 -28.00
CA GLN A 140 -79.98 -9.85 -28.10
C GLN A 140 -81.11 -10.87 -28.29
N LYS A 141 -80.85 -12.00 -28.95
CA LYS A 141 -81.82 -13.12 -29.05
C LYS A 141 -81.93 -13.92 -27.75
N ALA A 142 -80.83 -14.12 -27.03
CA ALA A 142 -80.83 -14.88 -25.76
C ALA A 142 -81.42 -14.09 -24.56
N LYS A 143 -81.38 -12.75 -24.58
CA LYS A 143 -82.00 -11.92 -23.53
C LYS A 143 -83.54 -11.89 -23.59
N GLN A 144 -84.16 -12.20 -24.74
CA GLN A 144 -85.63 -12.32 -24.84
C GLN A 144 -86.16 -13.68 -24.35
N GLU A 145 -85.32 -14.71 -24.23
CA GLU A 145 -85.71 -16.05 -23.72
C GLU A 145 -85.28 -16.32 -22.27
N ALA A 146 -84.28 -15.62 -21.73
CA ALA A 146 -83.75 -15.85 -20.38
C ALA A 146 -84.55 -15.17 -19.24
N GLU A 147 -85.40 -14.17 -19.55
CA GLU A 147 -86.28 -13.53 -18.55
C GLU A 147 -87.49 -14.39 -18.16
N ALA A 148 -87.79 -15.48 -18.89
CA ALA A 148 -88.93 -16.35 -18.63
C ALA A 148 -88.60 -17.65 -17.85
N LYS A 149 -87.32 -17.96 -17.53
CA LYS A 149 -86.96 -19.29 -16.96
C LYS A 149 -85.99 -19.32 -15.77
N ALA A 150 -85.57 -18.20 -15.20
CA ALA A 150 -84.58 -18.19 -14.10
C ALA A 150 -85.16 -17.85 -12.71
N ALA A 151 -86.48 -17.91 -12.53
CA ALA A 151 -87.12 -17.82 -11.21
C ALA A 151 -87.27 -19.19 -10.49
N GLU A 152 -86.83 -20.30 -11.08
CA GLU A 152 -87.17 -21.65 -10.57
C GLU A 152 -85.99 -22.57 -10.19
N ALA A 153 -84.73 -22.12 -10.27
CA ALA A 153 -83.58 -23.02 -10.02
C ALA A 153 -82.67 -22.61 -8.84
N GLU A 154 -83.18 -21.78 -7.92
CA GLU A 154 -82.43 -21.29 -6.75
C GLU A 154 -82.72 -22.07 -5.44
N ARG A 155 -83.00 -23.38 -5.49
CA ARG A 155 -83.28 -24.15 -4.25
C ARG A 155 -82.57 -25.48 -4.04
N ALA A 156 -81.62 -25.91 -4.89
CA ALA A 156 -81.05 -27.27 -4.74
C ALA A 156 -79.50 -27.40 -4.67
N ARG A 157 -78.70 -26.33 -4.69
CA ARG A 157 -77.22 -26.44 -4.74
C ARG A 157 -76.44 -25.98 -3.51
N LYS A 158 -77.08 -25.79 -2.35
CA LYS A 158 -76.42 -25.27 -1.13
C LYS A 158 -75.93 -26.32 -0.11
N ALA A 159 -76.11 -27.62 -0.34
CA ALA A 159 -75.73 -28.65 0.65
C ALA A 159 -74.49 -29.50 0.31
N ALA A 160 -73.88 -29.33 -0.87
CA ALA A 160 -72.74 -30.16 -1.31
C ALA A 160 -71.37 -29.45 -1.27
N LEU A 161 -71.32 -28.17 -0.88
CA LEU A 161 -70.08 -27.36 -0.94
C LEU A 161 -69.27 -27.39 0.36
N ASP A 162 -69.88 -27.65 1.51
CA ASP A 162 -69.23 -27.48 2.83
C ASP A 162 -68.33 -28.64 3.27
N GLU A 163 -68.58 -29.88 2.80
CA GLU A 163 -67.76 -31.04 3.17
C GLU A 163 -66.42 -31.08 2.40
N LYS A 164 -66.38 -30.55 1.17
CA LYS A 164 -65.17 -30.47 0.33
C LYS A 164 -64.21 -29.38 0.79
N LEU A 165 -64.74 -28.27 1.32
CA LEU A 165 -63.95 -27.11 1.73
C LEU A 165 -63.08 -27.36 2.97
N ARG A 166 -63.46 -28.33 3.82
CA ARG A 166 -62.74 -28.61 5.08
C ARG A 166 -61.51 -29.49 4.90
N LYS A 167 -61.53 -30.44 3.95
CA LYS A 167 -60.39 -31.33 3.65
C LYS A 167 -59.30 -30.68 2.79
N GLU A 168 -59.64 -29.69 1.97
CA GLU A 168 -58.64 -28.92 1.19
C GLU A 168 -57.85 -27.91 2.04
N ARG A 169 -58.44 -27.37 3.12
CA ARG A 169 -57.74 -26.41 4.01
C ARG A 169 -56.65 -27.05 4.87
N GLU A 170 -56.84 -28.28 5.36
CA GLU A 170 -55.84 -28.95 6.20
C GLU A 170 -54.61 -29.44 5.40
N GLN A 171 -54.77 -29.78 4.11
CA GLN A 171 -53.63 -30.14 3.25
C GLN A 171 -52.88 -28.91 2.72
N ALA A 172 -53.57 -27.80 2.47
CA ALA A 172 -52.95 -26.55 1.99
C ALA A 172 -52.10 -25.83 3.05
N ASP A 173 -52.44 -25.94 4.33
CA ASP A 173 -51.65 -25.31 5.41
C ASP A 173 -50.38 -26.11 5.77
N ALA A 174 -50.38 -27.43 5.53
CA ALA A 174 -49.21 -28.28 5.72
C ALA A 174 -48.18 -28.15 4.59
N THR A 175 -48.60 -27.98 3.34
CA THR A 175 -47.70 -27.68 2.21
C THR A 175 -47.15 -26.26 2.27
N LYS A 176 -47.96 -25.26 2.61
CA LYS A 176 -47.47 -23.87 2.75
C LYS A 176 -46.41 -23.69 3.83
N ARG A 177 -46.48 -24.44 4.94
CA ARG A 177 -45.43 -24.40 5.99
C ARG A 177 -44.11 -25.03 5.53
N LYS A 178 -44.15 -26.14 4.79
CA LYS A 178 -42.96 -26.76 4.22
C LYS A 178 -42.33 -25.91 3.11
N GLU A 179 -43.15 -25.34 2.23
CA GLU A 179 -42.71 -24.42 1.18
C GLU A 179 -42.13 -23.12 1.76
N ALA A 180 -42.68 -22.60 2.87
CA ALA A 180 -42.13 -21.44 3.56
C ALA A 180 -40.78 -21.73 4.23
N GLU A 181 -40.60 -22.91 4.86
CA GLU A 181 -39.32 -23.31 5.45
C GLU A 181 -38.25 -23.60 4.37
N GLU A 182 -38.61 -24.25 3.26
CA GLU A 182 -37.69 -24.45 2.13
C GLU A 182 -37.35 -23.13 1.43
N ALA A 183 -38.31 -22.22 1.25
CA ALA A 183 -38.04 -20.89 0.70
C ALA A 183 -37.16 -20.05 1.63
N GLN A 184 -37.28 -20.20 2.96
CA GLN A 184 -36.44 -19.50 3.93
C GLN A 184 -35.02 -20.08 3.96
N LYS A 185 -34.85 -21.41 3.89
CA LYS A 185 -33.53 -22.05 3.73
C LYS A 185 -32.87 -21.70 2.41
N ALA A 186 -33.60 -21.73 1.30
CA ALA A 186 -33.09 -21.35 -0.02
C ALA A 186 -32.69 -19.86 -0.07
N LYS A 187 -33.43 -18.97 0.60
CA LYS A 187 -33.03 -17.56 0.76
C LYS A 187 -31.77 -17.41 1.61
N GLN A 188 -31.66 -18.13 2.72
CA GLN A 188 -30.46 -18.10 3.56
C GLN A 188 -29.22 -18.66 2.85
N GLU A 189 -29.36 -19.76 2.10
CA GLU A 189 -28.29 -20.32 1.29
C GLU A 189 -27.91 -19.39 0.13
N ALA A 190 -28.88 -18.77 -0.54
CA ALA A 190 -28.61 -17.77 -1.59
C ALA A 190 -27.93 -16.52 -1.04
N GLU A 191 -28.34 -16.02 0.13
CA GLU A 191 -27.70 -14.90 0.82
C GLU A 191 -26.29 -15.25 1.29
N GLN A 192 -26.05 -16.44 1.84
CA GLN A 192 -24.70 -16.91 2.22
C GLN A 192 -23.79 -17.07 1.00
N LEU A 193 -24.31 -17.62 -0.10
CA LEU A 193 -23.56 -17.77 -1.34
C LEU A 193 -23.24 -16.40 -1.98
N ALA A 194 -24.17 -15.46 -1.91
CA ALA A 194 -23.97 -14.08 -2.35
C ALA A 194 -22.92 -13.36 -1.49
N GLN A 195 -23.02 -13.46 -0.16
CA GLN A 195 -22.04 -12.90 0.77
C GLN A 195 -20.65 -13.51 0.59
N THR A 196 -20.54 -14.82 0.35
CA THR A 196 -19.25 -15.48 0.11
C THR A 196 -18.65 -15.04 -1.23
N LYS A 197 -19.47 -14.86 -2.27
CA LYS A 197 -19.01 -14.31 -3.56
C LYS A 197 -18.54 -12.85 -3.42
N GLU A 198 -19.26 -12.04 -2.66
CA GLU A 198 -18.88 -10.65 -2.37
C GLU A 198 -17.58 -10.59 -1.55
N GLN A 199 -17.47 -11.37 -0.48
CA GLN A 199 -16.26 -11.49 0.34
C GLN A 199 -15.04 -11.96 -0.47
N LYS A 200 -15.22 -12.93 -1.38
CA LYS A 200 -14.17 -13.34 -2.33
C LYS A 200 -13.74 -12.22 -3.27
N SER A 201 -14.68 -11.38 -3.71
CA SER A 201 -14.39 -10.26 -4.62
C SER A 201 -13.58 -9.14 -3.97
N ILE A 202 -13.81 -8.88 -2.67
CA ILE A 202 -13.09 -7.86 -1.89
C ILE A 202 -11.86 -8.41 -1.17
N GLY A 203 -11.65 -9.73 -1.23
CA GLY A 203 -10.49 -10.37 -0.61
C GLY A 203 -10.60 -10.56 0.90
N ALA A 204 -11.80 -10.74 1.43
CA ALA A 204 -12.08 -10.84 2.86
C ALA A 204 -12.58 -12.24 3.27
N VAL A 205 -12.14 -13.29 2.57
CA VAL A 205 -12.69 -14.66 2.68
C VAL A 205 -12.65 -15.22 4.11
N SER A 206 -11.58 -14.92 4.86
CA SER A 206 -11.38 -15.39 6.24
C SER A 206 -11.75 -14.36 7.31
N LEU A 207 -12.30 -13.21 6.92
CA LEU A 207 -12.56 -12.09 7.84
C LEU A 207 -14.00 -12.06 8.33
N SER A 208 -14.17 -11.68 9.60
CA SER A 208 -15.50 -11.46 10.16
C SER A 208 -16.17 -10.23 9.52
N PRO A 209 -17.52 -10.15 9.51
CA PRO A 209 -18.22 -8.95 9.06
C PRO A 209 -17.80 -7.68 9.82
N GLU A 210 -17.51 -7.81 11.12
CA GLU A 210 -17.02 -6.72 11.95
C GLU A 210 -15.65 -6.21 11.47
N ASP A 211 -14.73 -7.11 11.10
CA ASP A 211 -13.41 -6.72 10.58
C ASP A 211 -13.50 -5.94 9.26
N ILE A 212 -14.44 -6.33 8.40
CA ILE A 212 -14.72 -5.65 7.13
C ILE A 212 -15.27 -4.24 7.41
N GLN A 213 -16.22 -4.11 8.33
CA GLN A 213 -16.76 -2.80 8.74
C GLN A 213 -15.69 -1.90 9.34
N ILE A 214 -14.83 -2.44 10.22
CA ILE A 214 -13.70 -1.70 10.79
C ILE A 214 -12.79 -1.20 9.67
N HIS A 215 -12.46 -2.05 8.69
CA HIS A 215 -11.64 -1.65 7.56
C HIS A 215 -12.30 -0.54 6.74
N GLN A 216 -13.58 -0.68 6.39
CA GLN A 216 -14.35 0.34 5.65
C GLN A 216 -14.37 1.68 6.39
N ARG A 217 -14.55 1.66 7.72
CA ARG A 217 -14.52 2.87 8.54
C ARG A 217 -13.18 3.62 8.43
N TYR A 218 -12.06 2.89 8.40
CA TYR A 218 -10.74 3.50 8.18
C TYR A 218 -10.56 4.04 6.74
N LEU A 219 -11.16 3.39 5.73
CA LEU A 219 -11.16 3.91 4.35
C LEU A 219 -11.96 5.20 4.22
N GLU A 220 -13.12 5.28 4.89
CA GLU A 220 -13.91 6.51 5.00
C GLU A 220 -13.12 7.62 5.68
N LEU A 221 -12.51 7.33 6.83
CA LEU A 221 -11.64 8.27 7.54
C LEU A 221 -10.51 8.78 6.63
N HIS A 222 -9.90 7.91 5.83
CA HIS A 222 -8.89 8.31 4.86
C HIS A 222 -9.46 9.24 3.77
N LYS A 223 -10.69 9.02 3.31
CA LYS A 223 -11.39 9.90 2.37
C LYS A 223 -11.67 11.26 3.01
N THR A 224 -12.20 11.30 4.23
CA THR A 224 -12.41 12.53 5.02
C THR A 224 -11.11 13.34 5.18
N LEU A 225 -9.99 12.67 5.46
CA LEU A 225 -8.67 13.31 5.53
C LEU A 225 -8.15 13.86 4.19
N LYS A 226 -8.61 13.32 3.05
CA LYS A 226 -8.33 13.87 1.72
C LYS A 226 -9.19 15.09 1.43
N GLU A 227 -10.47 15.02 1.75
CA GLU A 227 -11.43 16.11 1.57
C GLU A 227 -11.07 17.32 2.42
N MET A 228 -10.80 17.13 3.71
CA MET A 228 -10.33 18.20 4.61
C MET A 228 -9.06 18.87 4.05
N ARG A 229 -8.10 18.10 3.54
CA ARG A 229 -6.87 18.66 2.94
C ARG A 229 -7.19 19.55 1.74
N LYS A 230 -8.08 19.11 0.86
CA LYS A 230 -8.52 19.88 -0.32
C LYS A 230 -9.23 21.16 0.10
N TRP A 231 -10.16 21.06 1.05
CA TRP A 231 -10.89 22.17 1.63
C TRP A 231 -9.95 23.21 2.25
N LEU A 232 -9.05 22.78 3.14
CA LEU A 232 -8.11 23.67 3.82
C LEU A 232 -7.14 24.35 2.83
N THR A 233 -6.67 23.61 1.82
CA THR A 233 -5.86 24.18 0.72
C THR A 233 -6.66 25.19 -0.10
N GLY A 234 -7.96 24.97 -0.28
CA GLY A 234 -8.87 25.91 -0.94
C GLY A 234 -8.99 27.21 -0.16
N MET A 235 -9.22 27.14 1.15
CA MET A 235 -9.31 28.34 2.01
C MET A 235 -7.99 29.10 2.10
N ALA A 236 -6.86 28.39 2.17
CA ALA A 236 -5.53 29.00 2.16
C ALA A 236 -5.23 29.83 0.90
N LYS A 237 -5.98 29.66 -0.20
CA LYS A 237 -5.84 30.55 -1.36
C LYS A 237 -6.28 31.98 -1.05
N GLY A 238 -7.27 32.16 -0.17
CA GLY A 238 -7.77 33.46 0.26
C GLY A 238 -7.03 34.06 1.48
N GLU A 239 -6.26 33.25 2.21
CA GLU A 239 -5.56 33.68 3.43
C GLU A 239 -4.04 33.42 3.33
N PRO A 240 -3.22 34.44 3.01
CA PRO A 240 -1.78 34.28 2.79
C PRO A 240 -1.01 33.74 4.01
N ALA A 241 -1.41 34.14 5.22
CA ALA A 241 -0.79 33.69 6.46
C ALA A 241 -0.96 32.18 6.66
N LEU A 242 -2.19 31.69 6.50
CA LEU A 242 -2.52 30.26 6.55
C LEU A 242 -1.75 29.47 5.48
N LYS A 243 -1.69 29.98 4.23
CA LYS A 243 -0.94 29.34 3.13
C LYS A 243 0.54 29.19 3.46
N LYS A 244 1.16 30.25 3.99
CA LYS A 244 2.57 30.25 4.38
C LYS A 244 2.80 29.23 5.50
N ALA A 245 2.01 29.30 6.57
CA ALA A 245 2.11 28.40 7.72
C ALA A 245 1.94 26.92 7.31
N MET A 246 0.92 26.60 6.49
CA MET A 246 0.71 25.26 5.96
C MET A 246 1.88 24.75 5.11
N GLY A 247 2.46 25.62 4.28
CA GLY A 247 3.60 25.31 3.42
C GLY A 247 4.88 25.05 4.22
N ASP A 248 5.17 25.94 5.17
CA ASP A 248 6.36 25.86 6.05
C ASP A 248 6.29 24.63 6.94
N MET A 249 5.17 24.41 7.63
CA MET A 249 4.95 23.21 8.45
C MET A 249 5.09 21.93 7.62
N ARG A 250 4.48 21.87 6.42
CA ARG A 250 4.58 20.68 5.56
C ARG A 250 6.03 20.39 5.16
N ARG A 251 6.79 21.41 4.77
CA ARG A 251 8.20 21.26 4.38
C ARG A 251 9.05 20.83 5.58
N SER A 252 8.86 21.48 6.73
CA SER A 252 9.59 21.20 7.96
C SER A 252 9.36 19.76 8.44
N ILE A 253 8.10 19.32 8.56
CA ILE A 253 7.77 17.95 8.95
C ILE A 253 8.36 16.93 7.97
N LYS A 254 8.22 17.15 6.66
CA LYS A 254 8.78 16.24 5.64
C LYS A 254 10.31 16.15 5.75
N LYS A 255 10.99 17.28 5.96
CA LYS A 255 12.45 17.33 6.15
C LYS A 255 12.86 16.58 7.41
N SER A 256 12.22 16.84 8.54
CA SER A 256 12.54 16.22 9.83
C SER A 256 12.34 14.69 9.79
N VAL A 257 11.27 14.20 9.14
CA VAL A 257 11.06 12.76 8.96
C VAL A 257 12.09 12.15 8.00
N GLY A 258 12.43 12.82 6.90
CA GLY A 258 13.46 12.32 5.96
C GLY A 258 14.91 12.44 6.45
N GLN A 259 15.13 12.99 7.65
CA GLN A 259 16.44 13.10 8.28
C GLN A 259 16.60 12.17 9.48
N LEU A 260 15.65 11.25 9.68
CA LEU A 260 15.73 10.27 10.74
C LEU A 260 16.91 9.33 10.52
N ARG A 261 17.65 9.05 11.59
CA ARG A 261 18.81 8.16 11.58
C ARG A 261 18.67 7.10 12.66
N SER A 262 19.31 5.97 12.45
CA SER A 262 19.45 4.95 13.49
C SER A 262 20.32 5.46 14.63
N GLY A 263 20.03 5.03 15.86
CA GLY A 263 20.81 5.36 17.05
C GLY A 263 19.98 6.00 18.16
N THR A 264 20.28 5.62 19.41
CA THR A 264 19.58 6.11 20.59
C THR A 264 19.78 7.62 20.74
N GLY A 265 18.69 8.38 20.75
CA GLY A 265 18.73 9.83 20.94
C GLY A 265 19.21 10.63 19.72
N ALA A 266 19.57 9.99 18.60
CA ALA A 266 20.03 10.67 17.39
C ALA A 266 18.98 11.63 16.80
N ASN A 267 17.70 11.36 17.05
CA ASN A 267 16.57 12.06 16.42
C ASN A 267 15.89 13.11 17.32
N LYS A 268 16.49 13.47 18.47
CA LYS A 268 15.87 14.41 19.43
C LYS A 268 15.50 15.75 18.79
N ASN A 269 16.36 16.27 17.91
CA ASN A 269 16.13 17.55 17.23
C ASN A 269 14.93 17.47 16.27
N GLN A 270 14.83 16.37 15.51
CA GLN A 270 13.73 16.12 14.58
C GLN A 270 12.40 15.97 15.33
N ILE A 271 12.40 15.25 16.45
CA ILE A 271 11.23 15.11 17.33
C ILE A 271 10.79 16.48 17.87
N ASN A 272 11.72 17.28 18.39
CA ASN A 272 11.42 18.60 18.93
C ASN A 272 10.93 19.56 17.85
N GLN A 273 11.50 19.52 16.65
CA GLN A 273 11.05 20.34 15.53
C GLN A 273 9.63 19.98 15.12
N ILE A 274 9.31 18.69 14.96
CA ILE A 274 7.95 18.25 14.60
C ILE A 274 6.96 18.61 15.72
N LYS A 275 7.36 18.47 16.98
CA LYS A 275 6.55 18.91 18.12
C LYS A 275 6.27 20.42 18.04
N ALA A 276 7.28 21.25 17.80
CA ALA A 276 7.12 22.69 17.68
C ALA A 276 6.20 23.07 16.50
N ASP A 277 6.36 22.41 15.35
CA ASP A 277 5.53 22.64 14.18
C ASP A 277 4.05 22.30 14.46
N LEU A 278 3.78 21.20 15.16
CA LEU A 278 2.41 20.80 15.54
C LEU A 278 1.84 21.69 16.67
N GLN A 279 2.67 22.19 17.58
CA GLN A 279 2.25 23.19 18.57
C GLN A 279 1.90 24.53 17.90
N ASN A 280 2.65 24.93 16.89
CA ASN A 280 2.27 26.07 16.06
C ASN A 280 0.96 25.80 15.31
N ALA A 281 0.72 24.56 14.87
CA ALA A 281 -0.56 24.21 14.25
C ALA A 281 -1.75 24.31 15.22
N LEU A 282 -1.53 24.04 16.51
CA LEU A 282 -2.52 24.21 17.57
C LEU A 282 -2.87 25.68 17.84
N SER A 283 -1.94 26.62 17.63
CA SER A 283 -2.21 28.04 17.87
C SER A 283 -3.09 28.69 16.80
N PHE A 284 -3.26 28.05 15.64
CA PHE A 284 -4.25 28.46 14.63
C PHE A 284 -5.65 28.01 15.04
N THR A 285 -6.34 28.83 15.83
CA THR A 285 -7.68 28.53 16.36
C THR A 285 -8.76 28.46 15.29
N GLN A 286 -8.55 29.09 14.14
CA GLN A 286 -9.43 28.99 12.97
C GLN A 286 -8.59 28.58 11.75
N PRO A 287 -9.14 27.74 10.86
CA PRO A 287 -10.50 27.19 10.86
C PRO A 287 -10.65 25.95 11.77
N GLU A 288 -11.84 25.75 12.34
CA GLU A 288 -12.17 24.60 13.19
C GLU A 288 -12.81 23.45 12.42
N VAL A 289 -12.62 22.22 12.90
CA VAL A 289 -13.29 21.03 12.41
C VAL A 289 -13.78 20.17 13.58
N ASP A 290 -14.83 19.41 13.34
CA ASP A 290 -15.31 18.40 14.28
C ASP A 290 -14.32 17.23 14.34
N ILE A 291 -13.74 17.01 15.52
CA ILE A 291 -12.73 15.98 15.80
C ILE A 291 -13.29 14.56 15.66
N ALA A 292 -14.59 14.36 15.93
CA ALA A 292 -15.20 13.03 15.91
C ALA A 292 -15.12 12.40 14.50
N LYS A 293 -15.10 13.24 13.46
CA LYS A 293 -14.92 12.82 12.05
C LYS A 293 -13.53 12.27 11.75
N PHE A 294 -12.55 12.51 12.62
CA PHE A 294 -11.16 12.11 12.45
C PHE A 294 -10.72 10.96 13.38
N ILE A 295 -11.67 10.41 14.15
CA ILE A 295 -11.49 9.23 14.99
C ILE A 295 -12.33 8.11 14.38
N ALA A 296 -11.77 6.91 14.26
CA ALA A 296 -12.46 5.79 13.61
C ALA A 296 -13.68 5.36 14.45
N PHE A 297 -13.47 5.26 15.77
CA PHE A 297 -14.49 4.85 16.75
C PHE A 297 -14.58 5.89 17.87
N PRO A 298 -15.24 7.05 17.63
CA PRO A 298 -15.37 8.09 18.64
C PRO A 298 -16.24 7.58 19.81
N PRO A 299 -15.86 7.82 21.07
CA PRO A 299 -16.72 7.56 22.21
C PRO A 299 -18.04 8.34 22.11
N GLN A 300 -19.13 7.82 22.70
CA GLN A 300 -20.46 8.43 22.61
C GLN A 300 -20.51 9.88 23.09
N GLU A 301 -19.65 10.24 24.04
CA GLU A 301 -19.48 11.61 24.54
C GLU A 301 -19.05 12.59 23.43
N LEU A 302 -18.24 12.12 22.47
CA LEU A 302 -17.80 12.91 21.33
C LEU A 302 -18.84 13.01 20.22
N THR A 303 -19.75 12.04 20.10
CA THR A 303 -20.79 12.07 19.07
C THR A 303 -21.99 12.93 19.44
N THR A 304 -22.16 13.24 20.73
CA THR A 304 -23.34 13.96 21.24
C THR A 304 -23.18 15.48 21.20
N SER A 305 -21.95 15.99 21.09
CA SER A 305 -21.64 17.43 21.11
C SER A 305 -20.73 17.82 19.94
N GLU A 306 -20.80 19.07 19.46
CA GLU A 306 -19.82 19.58 18.50
C GLU A 306 -18.45 19.73 19.17
N ASN A 307 -17.55 18.80 18.88
CA ASN A 307 -16.21 18.79 19.44
C ASN A 307 -15.23 19.44 18.46
N LYS A 308 -15.02 20.74 18.62
CA LYS A 308 -14.17 21.53 17.71
C LYS A 308 -12.69 21.37 18.04
N ALA A 309 -11.88 21.20 16.99
CA ALA A 309 -10.43 21.19 17.05
C ALA A 309 -9.84 22.01 15.89
N PRO A 310 -8.65 22.63 16.07
CA PRO A 310 -7.94 23.30 14.99
C PRO A 310 -7.72 22.39 13.77
N ALA A 311 -8.24 22.77 12.61
CA ALA A 311 -8.03 22.00 11.38
C ALA A 311 -6.55 21.88 11.00
N MET A 312 -5.76 22.91 11.37
CA MET A 312 -4.33 22.95 11.16
C MET A 312 -3.58 21.81 11.87
N LEU A 313 -3.99 21.45 13.09
CA LEU A 313 -3.41 20.30 13.80
C LEU A 313 -3.69 18.99 13.07
N ILE A 314 -4.95 18.76 12.67
CA ILE A 314 -5.34 17.55 11.94
C ILE A 314 -4.61 17.46 10.60
N TYR A 315 -4.44 18.60 9.92
CA TYR A 315 -3.63 18.70 8.71
C TYR A 315 -2.16 18.38 8.98
N GLY A 316 -1.57 18.91 10.05
CA GLY A 316 -0.20 18.62 10.48
C GLY A 316 0.03 17.12 10.75
N LEU A 317 -0.84 16.49 11.54
CA LEU A 317 -0.78 15.05 11.82
C LEU A 317 -0.99 14.18 10.58
N ASN A 318 -1.86 14.61 9.66
CA ASN A 318 -2.08 13.97 8.37
C ASN A 318 -0.84 14.05 7.46
N VAL A 319 -0.14 15.20 7.45
CA VAL A 319 1.14 15.37 6.75
C VAL A 319 2.22 14.52 7.39
N PHE A 320 2.36 14.55 8.71
CA PHE A 320 3.30 13.72 9.46
C PHE A 320 3.11 12.24 9.15
N SER A 321 1.87 11.73 9.24
CA SER A 321 1.54 10.35 8.93
C SER A 321 1.86 9.97 7.48
N LYS A 322 1.63 10.86 6.51
CA LYS A 322 2.03 10.62 5.11
C LYS A 322 3.54 10.57 4.94
N SER A 323 4.27 11.48 5.58
CA SER A 323 5.73 11.53 5.52
C SER A 323 6.35 10.28 6.12
N MET A 324 5.81 9.75 7.22
CA MET A 324 6.27 8.49 7.81
C MET A 324 6.09 7.31 6.86
N ILE A 325 4.90 7.15 6.26
CA ILE A 325 4.66 6.09 5.26
C ILE A 325 5.62 6.26 4.07
N SER A 326 5.78 7.46 3.54
CA SER A 326 6.69 7.70 2.43
C SER A 326 8.16 7.42 2.77
N SER A 327 8.62 7.76 3.97
CA SER A 327 9.99 7.49 4.43
C SER A 327 10.23 5.99 4.66
N LEU A 328 9.24 5.26 5.21
CA LEU A 328 9.30 3.80 5.28
C LEU A 328 9.50 3.19 3.90
N LEU A 329 8.66 3.57 2.93
CA LEU A 329 8.73 3.03 1.58
C LEU A 329 10.03 3.37 0.85
N ALA A 330 10.65 4.51 1.16
CA ALA A 330 11.91 4.93 0.53
C ALA A 330 13.14 4.28 1.17
N GLU A 331 13.17 4.15 2.50
CA GLU A 331 14.37 3.75 3.24
C GLU A 331 14.28 2.34 3.82
N ALA A 332 13.14 1.98 4.43
CA ALA A 332 12.96 0.70 5.09
C ALA A 332 12.75 -0.47 4.10
N ALA A 333 12.38 -0.16 2.86
CA ALA A 333 12.37 -1.12 1.76
C ALA A 333 13.78 -1.66 1.46
N ILE A 334 14.79 -0.78 1.51
CA ILE A 334 16.20 -1.12 1.26
C ILE A 334 16.84 -1.68 2.54
N LYS A 335 16.61 -0.99 3.68
CA LYS A 335 17.20 -1.36 4.96
C LYS A 335 16.17 -1.28 6.07
N GLN A 336 15.59 -2.43 6.42
CA GLN A 336 14.50 -2.55 7.41
C GLN A 336 14.80 -1.89 8.77
N THR A 337 16.07 -1.77 9.17
CA THR A 337 16.43 -1.08 10.43
C THR A 337 16.01 0.39 10.47
N HIS A 338 15.77 1.03 9.31
CA HIS A 338 15.24 2.40 9.21
C HIS A 338 13.78 2.51 9.66
N ALA A 339 13.05 1.39 9.77
CA ALA A 339 11.71 1.39 10.35
C ALA A 339 11.71 1.77 11.84
N GLU A 340 12.79 1.45 12.56
CA GLU A 340 12.90 1.65 14.00
C GLU A 340 12.80 3.14 14.40
N PRO A 341 13.63 4.08 13.88
CA PRO A 341 13.49 5.49 14.23
C PRO A 341 12.13 6.09 13.84
N ILE A 342 11.49 5.58 12.78
CA ILE A 342 10.12 5.98 12.38
C ILE A 342 9.10 5.53 13.42
N GLY A 343 9.22 4.29 13.91
CA GLY A 343 8.38 3.80 15.01
C GLY A 343 8.57 4.59 16.31
N ILE A 344 9.79 5.05 16.62
CA ILE A 344 10.06 5.87 17.83
C ILE A 344 9.31 7.19 17.71
N ILE A 345 9.49 7.90 16.60
CA ILE A 345 8.89 9.23 16.44
C ILE A 345 7.37 9.17 16.34
N ALA A 346 6.81 8.14 15.70
CA ALA A 346 5.37 7.90 15.67
C ALA A 346 4.82 7.79 17.09
N ALA A 347 5.37 6.87 17.88
CA ALA A 347 4.94 6.63 19.25
C ALA A 347 5.09 7.89 20.13
N GLN A 348 6.20 8.61 20.01
CA GLN A 348 6.43 9.82 20.79
C GLN A 348 5.46 10.95 20.42
N ILE A 349 5.31 11.27 19.14
CA ILE A 349 4.45 12.37 18.69
C ILE A 349 2.99 12.09 19.04
N PHE A 350 2.46 10.90 18.75
CA PHE A 350 1.05 10.58 19.04
C PHE A 350 0.75 10.38 20.53
N SER A 351 1.78 10.14 21.36
CA SER A 351 1.64 10.04 22.82
C SER A 351 1.69 11.37 23.56
N PHE A 352 2.05 12.48 22.89
CA PHE A 352 2.12 13.76 23.57
C PHE A 352 0.72 14.25 23.95
N ASP A 353 0.50 14.51 25.24
CA ASP A 353 -0.81 14.90 25.79
C ASP A 353 -1.38 16.16 25.11
N ILE A 354 -0.52 17.11 24.74
CA ILE A 354 -0.88 18.34 24.00
C ILE A 354 -1.54 18.06 22.64
N PHE A 355 -1.30 16.88 22.05
CA PHE A 355 -1.88 16.44 20.79
C PHE A 355 -2.97 15.39 20.99
N THR A 356 -3.42 15.17 22.22
CA THR A 356 -4.59 14.34 22.50
C THR A 356 -5.83 15.21 22.63
N TYR A 357 -7.00 14.67 22.28
CA TYR A 357 -8.27 15.36 22.47
C TYR A 357 -9.05 14.65 23.57
N LYS A 358 -9.22 15.30 24.73
CA LYS A 358 -9.87 14.70 25.92
C LYS A 358 -9.26 13.32 26.28
N GLY A 359 -7.94 13.20 26.18
CA GLY A 359 -7.21 11.95 26.44
C GLY A 359 -7.22 10.93 25.30
N LEU A 360 -7.93 11.20 24.18
CA LEU A 360 -7.95 10.31 23.03
C LEU A 360 -6.81 10.64 22.06
N HIS A 361 -6.07 9.60 21.68
CA HIS A 361 -5.02 9.70 20.69
C HIS A 361 -5.59 9.81 19.27
N MET A 362 -4.98 10.66 18.43
CA MET A 362 -5.32 10.77 17.01
C MET A 362 -4.55 9.78 16.13
N SER A 363 -4.16 8.62 16.68
CA SER A 363 -3.40 7.58 15.98
C SER A 363 -4.16 6.99 14.79
N ASP A 364 -5.50 7.06 14.79
CA ASP A 364 -6.36 6.63 13.69
C ASP A 364 -6.03 7.32 12.35
N ILE A 365 -5.49 8.55 12.38
CA ILE A 365 -5.04 9.28 11.18
C ILE A 365 -3.91 8.51 10.46
N LEU A 366 -3.04 7.86 11.22
CA LEU A 366 -1.98 6.99 10.70
C LEU A 366 -2.56 5.67 10.22
N TRP A 367 -3.44 5.04 11.02
CA TRP A 367 -4.05 3.76 10.68
C TRP A 367 -4.92 3.81 9.42
N ALA A 368 -5.64 4.90 9.20
CA ALA A 368 -6.39 5.12 7.96
C ALA A 368 -5.50 5.03 6.71
N LYS A 369 -4.22 5.44 6.81
CA LYS A 369 -3.27 5.33 5.69
C LYS A 369 -2.76 3.91 5.55
N TYR A 370 -2.34 3.31 6.66
CA TYR A 370 -1.86 1.94 6.73
C TYR A 370 -2.89 0.96 6.13
N ARG A 371 -4.18 1.14 6.48
CA ARG A 371 -5.34 0.39 5.95
C ARG A 371 -5.46 0.47 4.43
N VAL A 372 -5.12 1.61 3.84
CA VAL A 372 -5.15 1.81 2.38
C VAL A 372 -3.93 1.21 1.69
N VAL A 373 -2.75 1.34 2.30
CA VAL A 373 -1.49 0.98 1.62
C VAL A 373 -1.05 -0.46 1.84
N CYS A 374 -1.57 -1.14 2.86
CA CYS A 374 -1.24 -2.54 3.16
C CYS A 374 -2.42 -3.29 3.81
N PRO A 375 -3.59 -3.43 3.15
CA PRO A 375 -4.74 -4.13 3.71
C PRO A 375 -4.42 -5.55 4.20
N ALA A 376 -3.42 -6.20 3.62
CA ALA A 376 -2.94 -7.52 4.00
C ALA A 376 -2.52 -7.65 5.48
N LEU A 377 -2.12 -6.56 6.16
CA LEU A 377 -1.87 -6.54 7.61
C LEU A 377 -3.13 -6.82 8.46
N TRP A 378 -4.31 -6.71 7.87
CA TRP A 378 -5.58 -7.03 8.53
C TRP A 378 -6.23 -8.30 7.96
N GLY A 379 -5.46 -9.16 7.29
CA GLY A 379 -5.91 -10.46 6.81
C GLY A 379 -6.64 -10.44 5.47
N PHE A 380 -6.65 -9.31 4.76
CA PHE A 380 -7.17 -9.27 3.38
C PHE A 380 -6.23 -10.08 2.46
N THR A 381 -6.82 -10.91 1.62
CA THR A 381 -6.17 -11.80 0.64
C THR A 381 -6.72 -11.57 -0.75
N GLY A 382 -6.06 -12.07 -1.79
CA GLY A 382 -6.60 -11.91 -3.14
C GLY A 382 -5.66 -12.48 -4.18
N ASN A 383 -6.21 -12.94 -5.30
CA ASN A 383 -5.40 -13.45 -6.40
C ASN A 383 -4.68 -12.30 -7.12
N ASP A 384 -3.35 -12.28 -7.03
CA ASP A 384 -2.46 -11.28 -7.63
C ASP A 384 -2.50 -11.23 -9.16
N LYS A 385 -3.09 -12.23 -9.82
CA LYS A 385 -3.34 -12.24 -11.28
C LYS A 385 -4.58 -11.44 -11.67
N THR A 386 -5.42 -11.06 -10.72
CA THR A 386 -6.67 -10.32 -10.95
C THR A 386 -6.54 -8.88 -10.46
N GLU A 387 -7.22 -7.93 -11.12
CA GLU A 387 -7.23 -6.54 -10.65
C GLU A 387 -7.85 -6.41 -9.24
N GLY A 388 -8.93 -7.17 -8.98
CA GLY A 388 -9.60 -7.19 -7.68
C GLY A 388 -8.67 -7.67 -6.57
N GLY A 389 -7.96 -8.78 -6.79
CA GLY A 389 -7.00 -9.30 -5.83
C GLY A 389 -5.81 -8.37 -5.61
N ARG A 390 -5.25 -7.74 -6.65
CA ARG A 390 -4.22 -6.71 -6.50
C ARG A 390 -4.70 -5.53 -5.64
N ARG A 391 -5.94 -5.06 -5.83
CA ARG A 391 -6.52 -4.00 -4.98
C ARG A 391 -6.66 -4.48 -3.53
N ALA A 392 -7.18 -5.68 -3.32
CA ALA A 392 -7.34 -6.27 -1.98
C ALA A 392 -6.00 -6.42 -1.23
N LEU A 393 -4.91 -6.72 -1.95
CA LEU A 393 -3.56 -6.81 -1.37
C LEU A 393 -2.87 -5.46 -1.15
N GLY A 394 -3.45 -4.34 -1.61
CA GLY A 394 -2.83 -3.00 -1.50
C GLY A 394 -1.74 -2.72 -2.55
N TRP A 395 -1.80 -3.43 -3.68
CA TRP A 395 -0.93 -3.16 -4.82
C TRP A 395 -1.15 -1.74 -5.33
N TRP A 396 -0.08 -1.04 -5.70
CA TRP A 396 -0.18 0.33 -6.22
C TRP A 396 -0.19 0.36 -7.74
N ARG A 397 -0.85 1.39 -8.27
CA ARG A 397 -0.66 1.83 -9.64
C ARG A 397 0.43 2.89 -9.69
N SER A 398 1.27 2.79 -10.70
CA SER A 398 2.26 3.80 -11.04
C SER A 398 1.52 5.10 -11.41
N PRO A 399 1.91 6.25 -10.84
CA PRO A 399 1.26 7.52 -11.14
C PRO A 399 1.49 7.99 -12.59
N ASP A 400 2.56 7.52 -13.24
CA ASP A 400 2.95 8.01 -14.58
C ASP A 400 2.29 7.20 -15.71
N THR A 401 2.13 5.89 -15.51
CA THR A 401 1.65 4.96 -16.54
C THR A 401 0.26 4.39 -16.26
N ASP A 402 -0.31 4.68 -15.09
CA ASP A 402 -1.54 4.06 -14.54
C ASP A 402 -1.55 2.52 -14.53
N THR A 403 -0.39 1.91 -14.75
CA THR A 403 -0.19 0.45 -14.71
C THR A 403 0.16 0.01 -13.30
N TRP A 404 -0.08 -1.27 -12.99
CA TRP A 404 0.39 -1.85 -11.74
C TRP A 404 1.92 -1.75 -11.62
N ILE A 405 2.41 -1.41 -10.43
CA ILE A 405 3.85 -1.49 -10.15
C ILE A 405 4.36 -2.94 -10.29
N SER A 406 5.66 -3.13 -10.50
CA SER A 406 6.25 -4.47 -10.54
C SER A 406 6.04 -5.23 -9.24
N GLU A 407 6.09 -6.56 -9.32
CA GLU A 407 6.01 -7.45 -8.15
C GLU A 407 7.11 -7.14 -7.14
N GLN A 408 8.36 -6.96 -7.59
CA GLN A 408 9.46 -6.59 -6.72
C GLN A 408 9.17 -5.28 -5.95
N ASN A 409 8.71 -4.24 -6.65
CA ASN A 409 8.38 -2.97 -6.02
C ASN A 409 7.23 -3.11 -5.01
N HIS A 410 6.27 -4.00 -5.28
CA HIS A 410 5.20 -4.32 -4.33
C HIS A 410 5.76 -5.05 -3.09
N MET A 411 6.59 -6.07 -3.27
CA MET A 411 7.20 -6.82 -2.16
C MET A 411 8.12 -5.94 -1.29
N ASP A 412 8.90 -5.05 -1.90
CA ASP A 412 9.75 -4.08 -1.19
C ASP A 412 8.90 -3.14 -0.32
N ARG A 413 7.75 -2.68 -0.86
CA ARG A 413 6.78 -1.87 -0.10
C ARG A 413 6.18 -2.67 1.06
N MET A 414 5.77 -3.91 0.83
CA MET A 414 5.20 -4.77 1.88
C MET A 414 6.22 -5.01 2.99
N THR A 415 7.47 -5.25 2.62
CA THR A 415 8.59 -5.40 3.55
C THR A 415 8.78 -4.15 4.41
N ALA A 416 8.83 -2.97 3.79
CA ALA A 416 8.94 -1.70 4.51
C ALA A 416 7.78 -1.44 5.48
N LEU A 417 6.55 -1.70 5.02
CA LEU A 417 5.33 -1.47 5.79
C LEU A 417 5.18 -2.48 6.94
N GLY A 418 5.56 -3.74 6.74
CA GLY A 418 5.60 -4.75 7.80
C GLY A 418 6.59 -4.39 8.90
N ALA A 419 7.83 -4.05 8.52
CA ALA A 419 8.84 -3.60 9.49
C ALA A 419 8.40 -2.32 10.22
N GLY A 420 7.82 -1.35 9.49
CA GLY A 420 7.25 -0.13 10.06
C GLY A 420 6.12 -0.38 11.04
N TYR A 421 5.20 -1.27 10.70
CA TYR A 421 4.07 -1.64 11.56
C TYR A 421 4.57 -2.23 12.88
N ALA A 422 5.46 -3.23 12.82
CA ALA A 422 6.05 -3.82 14.01
C ALA A 422 6.80 -2.80 14.87
N ALA A 423 7.57 -1.89 14.25
CA ALA A 423 8.30 -0.84 14.96
C ALA A 423 7.39 0.17 15.68
N ILE A 424 6.15 0.34 15.21
CA ILE A 424 5.14 1.21 15.81
C ILE A 424 4.38 0.48 16.92
N THR A 425 3.92 -0.75 16.67
CA THR A 425 3.02 -1.48 17.59
C THR A 425 3.73 -2.20 18.72
N LEU A 426 5.04 -2.48 18.62
CA LEU A 426 5.79 -3.17 19.67
C LEU A 426 6.60 -2.18 20.53
N ARG A 427 5.95 -1.10 20.96
CA ARG A 427 6.60 -0.04 21.75
C ARG A 427 6.32 -0.20 23.23
N ASN A 428 7.39 -0.12 24.04
CA ASN A 428 7.25 -0.24 25.49
C ASN A 428 6.96 1.12 26.13
N PHE A 429 5.76 1.28 26.66
CA PHE A 429 5.33 2.45 27.43
C PHE A 429 5.36 2.23 28.95
N GLY A 430 5.75 1.05 29.44
CA GLY A 430 5.74 0.73 30.88
C GLY A 430 6.69 1.56 31.75
N LYS A 431 7.62 2.30 31.13
CA LYS A 431 8.54 3.22 31.82
C LYS A 431 8.12 4.70 31.73
N THR A 432 6.99 5.01 31.09
CA THR A 432 6.48 6.38 30.95
C THR A 432 5.07 6.47 31.52
N THR A 433 4.69 7.67 31.99
CA THR A 433 3.33 7.96 32.44
C THR A 433 2.34 8.14 31.29
N ARG A 434 2.82 8.22 30.04
CA ARG A 434 1.98 8.39 28.86
C ARG A 434 1.32 7.09 28.46
N GLN A 435 0.10 7.20 27.95
CA GLN A 435 -0.60 6.08 27.35
C GLN A 435 0.02 5.72 25.99
N ASN A 436 -0.06 4.44 25.63
CA ASN A 436 0.45 3.95 24.35
C ASN A 436 -0.60 4.22 23.26
N PRO A 437 -0.33 5.11 22.28
CA PRO A 437 -1.26 5.38 21.17
C PRO A 437 -1.43 4.21 20.19
N PHE A 438 -0.55 3.21 20.29
CA PHE A 438 -0.48 2.03 19.43
C PHE A 438 -0.32 0.76 20.28
N PRO A 439 -1.40 0.28 20.92
CA PRO A 439 -1.30 -0.83 21.87
C PRO A 439 -0.75 -2.10 21.21
N ASN A 440 0.05 -2.86 21.96
CA ASN A 440 0.73 -4.06 21.45
C ASN A 440 -0.26 -5.15 20.99
N THR A 441 -1.51 -5.10 21.47
CA THR A 441 -2.60 -5.98 21.01
C THR A 441 -2.85 -5.87 19.51
N LEU A 442 -2.56 -4.72 18.88
CA LEU A 442 -2.66 -4.55 17.43
C LEU A 442 -1.69 -5.45 16.67
N PHE A 443 -0.47 -5.64 17.20
CA PHE A 443 0.49 -6.57 16.62
C PHE A 443 -0.03 -8.01 16.69
N TRP A 444 -0.49 -8.41 17.87
CA TRP A 444 -1.04 -9.75 18.11
C TRP A 444 -2.25 -10.04 17.21
N ALA A 445 -3.20 -9.11 17.12
CA ALA A 445 -4.38 -9.24 16.28
C ALA A 445 -4.03 -9.37 14.79
N THR A 446 -3.04 -8.59 14.31
CA THR A 446 -2.54 -8.72 12.93
C THR A 446 -1.91 -10.08 12.68
N MET A 447 -1.03 -10.54 13.56
CA MET A 447 -0.40 -11.85 13.42
C MET A 447 -1.44 -12.97 13.41
N SER A 448 -2.40 -12.94 14.35
CA SER A 448 -3.48 -13.91 14.40
C SER A 448 -4.32 -13.93 13.11
N LYS A 449 -4.65 -12.76 12.54
CA LYS A 449 -5.42 -12.66 11.30
C LYS A 449 -4.67 -13.21 10.10
N ILE A 450 -3.38 -12.94 9.99
CA ILE A 450 -2.59 -13.46 8.87
C ILE A 450 -2.40 -14.98 9.00
N LEU A 451 -2.09 -15.47 10.21
CA LEU A 451 -1.88 -16.90 10.47
C LEU A 451 -3.17 -17.73 10.40
N ALA A 452 -4.34 -17.10 10.56
CA ALA A 452 -5.64 -17.75 10.37
C ALA A 452 -6.01 -17.99 8.89
N ILE A 453 -5.28 -17.39 7.94
CA ILE A 453 -5.51 -17.62 6.51
C ILE A 453 -5.05 -19.06 6.17
N PRO A 454 -5.88 -19.87 5.49
CA PRO A 454 -5.47 -21.21 5.07
C PRO A 454 -4.17 -21.18 4.24
N PRO A 455 -3.22 -22.11 4.43
CA PRO A 455 -1.95 -22.12 3.70
C PRO A 455 -2.09 -22.07 2.17
N ALA A 456 -3.16 -22.68 1.63
CA ALA A 456 -3.48 -22.67 0.21
C ALA A 456 -3.91 -21.29 -0.33
N GLU A 457 -4.52 -20.45 0.52
CA GLU A 457 -5.00 -19.11 0.15
C GLU A 457 -4.01 -18.00 0.49
N LEU A 458 -3.03 -18.28 1.34
CA LEU A 458 -1.95 -17.35 1.65
C LEU A 458 -1.24 -16.95 0.35
N GLN A 459 -0.97 -15.66 0.15
CA GLN A 459 -0.23 -15.17 -1.02
C GLN A 459 1.20 -14.80 -0.61
N GLU A 460 2.06 -14.61 -1.60
CA GLU A 460 3.44 -14.19 -1.40
C GLU A 460 3.54 -12.87 -0.62
N THR A 461 2.56 -11.97 -0.81
CA THR A 461 2.44 -10.71 -0.07
C THR A 461 2.34 -10.92 1.45
N GLN A 462 1.49 -11.84 1.92
CA GLN A 462 1.34 -12.09 3.36
C GLN A 462 2.60 -12.77 3.94
N ILE A 463 3.22 -13.67 3.19
CA ILE A 463 4.46 -14.35 3.62
C ILE A 463 5.60 -13.33 3.78
N ALA A 464 5.77 -12.43 2.80
CA ALA A 464 6.75 -11.35 2.88
C ALA A 464 6.46 -10.41 4.06
N LEU A 465 5.19 -10.09 4.32
CA LEU A 465 4.78 -9.30 5.49
C LEU A 465 5.12 -9.99 6.81
N LEU A 466 4.85 -11.30 6.95
CA LEU A 466 5.22 -12.07 8.14
C LEU A 466 6.73 -12.03 8.38
N ALA A 467 7.52 -12.26 7.33
CA ALA A 467 8.97 -12.20 7.42
C ALA A 467 9.44 -10.81 7.91
N ALA A 468 8.89 -9.73 7.35
CA ALA A 468 9.24 -8.36 7.73
C ALA A 468 8.77 -7.97 9.14
N LEU A 469 7.58 -8.39 9.56
CA LEU A 469 7.04 -8.17 10.90
C LEU A 469 7.93 -8.83 11.97
N LEU A 470 8.44 -10.02 11.68
CA LEU A 470 9.20 -10.82 12.64
C LEU A 470 10.67 -10.41 12.68
N ARG A 471 11.34 -10.21 11.54
CA ARG A 471 12.81 -10.10 11.42
C ARG A 471 13.52 -9.31 12.53
N SER A 472 13.00 -8.13 12.90
CA SER A 472 13.61 -7.23 13.92
C SER A 472 12.81 -7.11 15.22
N SER A 473 11.86 -8.03 15.46
CA SER A 473 10.86 -7.92 16.51
C SER A 473 10.98 -8.98 17.60
N GLY A 474 11.82 -10.01 17.44
CA GLY A 474 11.87 -11.17 18.34
C GLY A 474 12.00 -10.83 19.82
N GLU A 475 12.99 -10.01 20.20
CA GLU A 475 13.18 -9.58 21.59
C GLU A 475 11.95 -8.86 22.16
N ARG A 476 11.27 -8.04 21.35
CA ARG A 476 10.06 -7.30 21.76
C ARG A 476 8.86 -8.23 21.88
N ILE A 477 8.71 -9.19 20.96
CA ILE A 477 7.65 -10.19 20.99
C ILE A 477 7.77 -11.02 22.28
N LEU A 478 8.96 -11.52 22.58
CA LEU A 478 9.21 -12.25 23.83
C LEU A 478 9.01 -11.36 25.06
N GLY A 479 9.47 -10.10 25.00
CA GLY A 479 9.32 -9.15 26.11
C GLY A 479 7.86 -8.82 26.45
N PHE A 480 6.95 -8.79 25.47
CA PHE A 480 5.53 -8.47 25.72
C PHE A 480 4.64 -9.71 25.87
N PHE A 481 4.90 -10.78 25.13
CA PHE A 481 4.01 -11.94 25.02
C PHE A 481 4.62 -13.22 25.62
N GLY A 482 5.87 -13.19 26.06
CA GLY A 482 6.54 -14.31 26.73
C GLY A 482 6.47 -15.61 25.91
N GLN A 483 6.03 -16.69 26.57
CA GLN A 483 5.90 -18.02 25.96
C GLN A 483 4.87 -18.07 24.81
N PHE A 484 3.79 -17.29 24.90
CA PHE A 484 2.83 -17.19 23.79
C PHE A 484 3.43 -16.51 22.56
N GLY A 485 4.32 -15.53 22.79
CA GLY A 485 5.12 -14.92 21.72
C GLY A 485 6.07 -15.92 21.08
N LEU A 486 6.71 -16.80 21.86
CA LEU A 486 7.56 -17.86 21.34
C LEU A 486 6.76 -18.89 20.52
N ALA A 487 5.60 -19.31 21.02
CA ALA A 487 4.71 -20.22 20.30
C ALA A 487 4.21 -19.62 18.97
N LEU A 488 3.86 -18.33 18.97
CA LEU A 488 3.52 -17.58 17.76
C LEU A 488 4.67 -17.58 16.74
N MET A 489 5.90 -17.33 17.20
CA MET A 489 7.09 -17.35 16.35
C MET A 489 7.38 -18.75 15.81
N HIS A 490 7.26 -19.80 16.62
CA HIS A 490 7.40 -21.19 16.19
C HIS A 490 6.38 -21.54 15.11
N HIS A 491 5.11 -21.23 15.35
CA HIS A 491 4.05 -21.49 14.37
C HIS A 491 4.29 -20.75 13.05
N ALA A 492 4.65 -19.46 13.10
CA ALA A 492 4.87 -18.65 11.91
C ALA A 492 6.14 -19.00 11.12
N ILE A 493 7.24 -19.36 11.80
CA ILE A 493 8.57 -19.53 11.17
C ILE A 493 8.86 -21.00 10.83
N ILE A 494 8.24 -21.95 11.54
CA ILE A 494 8.55 -23.39 11.40
C ILE A 494 7.35 -24.17 10.87
N GLU A 495 6.19 -24.07 11.51
CA GLU A 495 5.03 -24.88 11.13
C GLU A 495 4.41 -24.41 9.82
N LEU A 496 4.16 -23.10 9.69
CA LEU A 496 3.54 -22.54 8.50
C LEU A 496 4.36 -22.82 7.22
N PRO A 497 5.69 -22.59 7.17
CA PRO A 497 6.45 -22.90 5.97
C PRO A 497 6.46 -24.37 5.58
N ARG A 498 6.31 -25.29 6.54
CA ARG A 498 6.19 -26.74 6.26
C ARG A 498 4.86 -27.13 5.65
N GLN A 499 3.80 -26.34 5.87
CA GLN A 499 2.46 -26.59 5.35
C GLN A 499 2.27 -26.03 3.93
N ILE A 500 3.20 -25.20 3.45
CA ILE A 500 3.14 -24.57 2.13
C ILE A 500 4.00 -25.39 1.16
N GLU A 501 3.37 -26.01 0.17
CA GLU A 501 4.07 -26.88 -0.79
C GLU A 501 4.91 -26.10 -1.82
N ARG A 502 4.55 -24.84 -2.09
CA ARG A 502 5.24 -24.01 -3.08
C ARG A 502 6.50 -23.38 -2.50
N GLU A 503 7.59 -23.41 -3.25
CA GLU A 503 8.80 -22.67 -2.89
C GLU A 503 8.75 -21.25 -3.43
N SER A 504 9.15 -20.28 -2.61
CA SER A 504 9.23 -18.89 -2.99
C SER A 504 10.31 -18.14 -2.19
N MET A 505 10.74 -16.99 -2.70
CA MET A 505 11.76 -16.18 -2.03
C MET A 505 11.26 -15.70 -0.67
N ALA A 506 10.00 -15.28 -0.53
CA ALA A 506 9.47 -14.85 0.77
C ALA A 506 9.39 -16.01 1.76
N LEU A 507 9.05 -17.22 1.30
CA LEU A 507 9.01 -18.41 2.16
C LEU A 507 10.41 -18.78 2.69
N THR A 508 11.41 -18.69 1.84
CA THR A 508 12.82 -18.88 2.22
C THR A 508 13.26 -17.80 3.21
N GLN A 509 12.90 -16.53 2.97
CA GLN A 509 13.20 -15.44 3.90
C GLN A 509 12.54 -15.63 5.27
N LEU A 510 11.31 -16.14 5.32
CA LEU A 510 10.61 -16.45 6.56
C LEU A 510 11.29 -17.61 7.31
N SER A 511 11.61 -18.70 6.60
CA SER A 511 12.21 -19.90 7.19
C SER A 511 13.63 -19.65 7.73
N THR A 512 14.42 -18.84 7.03
CA THR A 512 15.78 -18.45 7.45
C THR A 512 15.81 -17.58 8.70
N LEU A 513 14.66 -17.01 9.11
CA LEU A 513 14.59 -16.30 10.40
C LEU A 513 14.91 -17.22 11.58
N LYS A 514 14.65 -18.53 11.48
CA LYS A 514 15.05 -19.49 12.51
C LYS A 514 16.54 -19.42 12.82
N GLU A 515 17.37 -19.45 11.77
CA GLU A 515 18.83 -19.37 11.92
C GLU A 515 19.27 -17.99 12.42
N LEU A 516 18.62 -16.92 11.94
CA LEU A 516 18.88 -15.55 12.40
C LEU A 516 18.65 -15.41 13.91
N TYR A 517 17.52 -15.91 14.41
CA TYR A 517 17.22 -15.84 15.84
C TYR A 517 18.16 -16.69 16.69
N MET A 518 18.50 -17.89 16.22
CA MET A 518 19.43 -18.76 16.91
C MET A 518 20.84 -18.15 16.97
N ARG A 519 21.38 -17.65 15.85
CA ARG A 519 22.76 -17.17 15.74
C ARG A 519 22.96 -15.76 16.25
N GLU A 520 22.06 -14.84 15.91
CA GLU A 520 22.25 -13.42 16.22
C GLU A 520 21.58 -13.01 17.54
N LYS A 521 20.50 -13.70 17.92
CA LYS A 521 19.65 -13.30 19.06
C LYS A 521 19.68 -14.27 20.23
N ASN A 522 20.34 -15.43 20.10
CA ASN A 522 20.33 -16.51 21.08
C ASN A 522 18.91 -16.91 21.51
N ILE A 523 17.94 -16.82 20.59
CA ILE A 523 16.57 -17.25 20.80
C ILE A 523 16.40 -18.59 20.10
N LEU A 524 16.14 -19.64 20.88
CA LEU A 524 15.79 -20.95 20.36
C LEU A 524 14.29 -20.97 20.07
N ILE A 525 13.94 -21.14 18.80
CA ILE A 525 12.55 -21.29 18.32
C ILE A 525 12.32 -22.74 17.96
#